data_AF-A0A6J2EZ66-F1
#
_entry.id   AF-A0A6J2EZ66-F1
#
_cell.length_a   1.000
_cell.length_b   1.000
_cell.length_c   1.000
_cell.angle_alpha   90.00
_cell.angle_beta   90.00
_cell.angle_gamma   90.00
#
_symmetry.space_group_name_H-M   'P 1'
#
loop_
_entity.id
_entity.type
_entity.pdbx_description
1 polymer ?
#
loop_
_entity_poly.entity_id
_entity_poly.type
_entity_poly.pdbx_seq_one_letter_code
_entity_poly.pdbx_strand_id
1 'polypeptide(L)'
;MELMQEARELGCWATEEMGAPVAAQAPESTLRRLCLGQGADIWAYVLRHVHSQRSVKKIRGNLLWYGHQDSPEARRKLELEATVARLRAEIQELDQSLELMEQETEAQDMALEQALQSIQDTQRRALLLRAQAGAMRRQQRGLQDPMQQLQNQLRRLQDIERKAKVDITFGPLTSAALGLEPVVLGDVRTACTLRTQFLQKLLIPQAKGGSIPTPRDDYFGASYQHWLSSVETLLTNHPPGHVLASLEHLAAEREAEIRSLCSPDGLRDTEITRSQAPDQSDSSQALPSMVHLIQEGWRAVGVLVAQRGPLLKEHQILTQRLQGLMEEVKKCAPGSSERQALMLGLRGCGLWAELKALRAQSQELEEVAGQRQLMLQELQAKQQRILHWRQLVEETQEQVRLLIKGNSASKTRLCRSPAEVLALVQRKLVPTSEAVAPESQELLRCLEEEARHLPHLMLGTLLRHSPGGLQPLPTVLPSIHQLHPASPRGSSLIVLSHTLGLPAGKAPELLLPKAASLRQDLLFLQDQRSLRCWDLRHMKTSLPPGPSTQELLQIRASWEKEQKDNLGQALKQLEDLLKKALERIPKLQGVVEDWWEQPGQAALSEELCQGLSLPQWRLRWVQAQGALQQLCR
;
A
#
# COMPACT_ATOMS: atom_id res chain seq x y z
N MET A 1 -72.30 100.95 51.32
CA MET A 1 -72.41 102.41 51.57
C MET A 1 -71.04 103.09 51.44
N GLU A 2 -69.94 102.44 51.85
CA GLU A 2 -68.57 102.98 51.78
C GLU A 2 -68.04 103.24 50.35
N LEU A 3 -68.26 102.32 49.38
CA LEU A 3 -67.83 102.50 47.97
C LEU A 3 -68.46 103.72 47.26
N MET A 4 -69.65 104.16 47.69
CA MET A 4 -70.30 105.33 47.11
C MET A 4 -69.65 106.63 47.61
N GLN A 5 -69.07 106.59 48.80
CA GLN A 5 -68.39 107.70 49.44
C GLN A 5 -66.96 107.84 48.89
N GLU A 6 -66.22 106.74 48.76
CA GLU A 6 -64.86 106.72 48.19
C GLU A 6 -64.82 107.19 46.73
N ALA A 7 -65.81 106.80 45.91
CA ALA A 7 -65.89 107.25 44.51
C ALA A 7 -66.18 108.77 44.40
N ARG A 8 -66.90 109.34 45.36
CA ARG A 8 -67.16 110.79 45.44
C ARG A 8 -65.93 111.52 45.95
N GLU A 9 -65.28 111.00 46.98
CA GLU A 9 -64.01 111.53 47.51
C GLU A 9 -62.92 111.51 46.43
N LEU A 10 -62.85 110.46 45.62
CA LEU A 10 -61.95 110.37 44.47
C LEU A 10 -62.28 111.39 43.37
N GLY A 11 -63.58 111.65 43.16
CA GLY A 11 -64.05 112.70 42.25
C GLY A 11 -63.65 114.10 42.72
N CYS A 12 -63.85 114.40 44.01
CA CYS A 12 -63.46 115.66 44.66
C CYS A 12 -61.93 115.82 44.67
N TRP A 13 -61.19 114.76 45.02
CA TRP A 13 -59.73 114.73 44.99
C TRP A 13 -59.16 115.06 43.60
N ALA A 14 -59.74 114.49 42.55
CA ALA A 14 -59.31 114.75 41.17
C ALA A 14 -59.53 116.22 40.76
N THR A 15 -60.61 116.86 41.23
CA THR A 15 -60.92 118.26 40.89
C THR A 15 -60.22 119.26 41.80
N GLU A 16 -60.20 119.03 43.11
CA GLU A 16 -59.74 119.98 44.13
C GLU A 16 -58.23 119.85 44.39
N GLU A 17 -57.70 118.63 44.50
CA GLU A 17 -56.28 118.41 44.84
C GLU A 17 -55.39 118.24 43.60
N MET A 18 -55.96 117.73 42.50
CA MET A 18 -55.23 117.43 41.26
C MET A 18 -55.52 118.41 40.13
N GLY A 19 -56.48 119.33 40.30
CA GLY A 19 -56.79 120.41 39.36
C GLY A 19 -57.34 119.95 38.00
N ALA A 20 -57.99 118.78 37.95
CA ALA A 20 -58.57 118.29 36.70
C ALA A 20 -59.74 119.18 36.25
N PRO A 21 -59.77 119.64 34.98
CA PRO A 21 -60.87 120.46 34.47
C PRO A 21 -62.17 119.65 34.49
N VAL A 22 -63.29 120.29 34.85
CA VAL A 22 -64.62 119.65 35.02
C VAL A 22 -65.05 118.88 33.76
N ALA A 23 -64.61 119.32 32.57
CA ALA A 23 -64.87 118.64 31.29
C ALA A 23 -64.16 117.28 31.13
N ALA A 24 -63.12 116.99 31.93
CA ALA A 24 -62.36 115.74 31.91
C ALA A 24 -62.71 114.79 33.08
N GLN A 25 -63.74 115.12 33.87
CA GLN A 25 -64.14 114.30 35.01
C GLN A 25 -64.80 113.00 34.52
N ALA A 26 -64.22 111.86 34.89
CA ALA A 26 -64.79 110.56 34.57
C ALA A 26 -66.15 110.37 35.28
N PRO A 27 -67.14 109.74 34.62
CA PRO A 27 -68.45 109.51 35.23
C PRO A 27 -68.32 108.68 36.51
N GLU A 28 -69.22 108.91 37.47
CA GLU A 28 -69.19 108.29 38.81
C GLU A 28 -69.16 106.74 38.75
N SER A 29 -69.75 106.15 37.70
CA SER A 29 -69.72 104.70 37.45
C SER A 29 -68.32 104.15 37.14
N THR A 30 -67.45 104.95 36.51
CA THR A 30 -66.06 104.59 36.22
C THR A 30 -65.19 104.74 37.47
N LEU A 31 -65.40 105.80 38.26
CA LEU A 31 -64.68 106.00 39.52
C LEU A 31 -64.98 104.90 40.54
N ARG A 32 -66.24 104.45 40.61
CA ARG A 32 -66.62 103.28 41.42
C ARG A 32 -65.87 102.01 41.00
N ARG A 33 -65.66 101.80 39.69
CA ARG A 33 -64.95 100.62 39.20
C ARG A 33 -63.47 100.64 39.57
N LEU A 34 -62.86 101.82 39.60
CA LEU A 34 -61.46 101.98 40.00
C LEU A 34 -61.25 101.64 41.48
N CYS A 35 -62.25 101.90 42.32
CA CYS A 35 -62.22 101.60 43.76
C CYS A 35 -62.66 100.15 44.10
N LEU A 36 -62.65 99.21 43.14
CA LEU A 36 -62.98 97.80 43.39
C LEU A 36 -61.72 96.92 43.51
N GLY A 37 -61.81 95.87 44.34
CA GLY A 37 -60.75 94.85 44.50
C GLY A 37 -59.46 95.43 45.09
N GLN A 38 -58.30 95.01 44.57
CA GLN A 38 -56.99 95.57 44.97
C GLN A 38 -56.87 97.08 44.71
N GLY A 39 -57.73 97.63 43.84
CA GLY A 39 -57.81 99.07 43.61
C GLY A 39 -58.32 99.86 44.82
N ALA A 40 -59.15 99.27 45.68
CA ALA A 40 -59.70 99.95 46.85
C ALA A 40 -58.60 100.43 47.82
N ASP A 41 -57.70 99.53 48.21
CA ASP A 41 -56.60 99.86 49.14
C ASP A 41 -55.62 100.86 48.53
N ILE A 42 -55.36 100.75 47.22
CA ILE A 42 -54.48 101.67 46.47
C ILE A 42 -55.09 103.07 46.45
N TRP A 43 -56.37 103.20 46.10
CA TRP A 43 -57.03 104.51 46.05
C TRP A 43 -57.28 105.09 47.44
N ALA A 44 -57.58 104.28 48.45
CA ALA A 44 -57.65 104.73 49.84
C ALA A 44 -56.30 105.29 50.33
N TYR A 45 -55.18 104.68 49.93
CA TYR A 45 -53.84 105.21 50.21
C TYR A 45 -53.57 106.51 49.45
N VAL A 46 -53.89 106.57 48.15
CA VAL A 46 -53.68 107.76 47.32
C VAL A 46 -54.48 108.95 47.84
N LEU A 47 -55.76 108.75 48.17
CA LEU A 47 -56.65 109.78 48.72
C LEU A 47 -56.15 110.31 50.07
N ARG A 48 -55.51 109.48 50.90
CA ARG A 48 -54.96 109.89 52.20
C ARG A 48 -53.59 110.55 52.15
N HIS A 49 -52.82 110.37 51.08
CA HIS A 49 -51.39 110.71 51.08
C HIS A 49 -50.94 111.61 49.93
N VAL A 50 -51.76 111.77 48.88
CA VAL A 50 -51.37 112.51 47.67
C VAL A 50 -52.19 113.77 47.51
N HIS A 51 -51.80 114.85 48.20
CA HIS A 51 -52.60 116.08 48.24
C HIS A 51 -52.24 117.17 47.21
N SER A 52 -51.35 116.87 46.26
CA SER A 52 -50.99 117.83 45.19
C SER A 52 -50.26 117.17 44.03
N GLN A 53 -50.30 117.81 42.86
CA GLN A 53 -49.51 117.43 41.68
C GLN A 53 -47.99 117.43 41.95
N ARG A 54 -47.50 118.22 42.91
CA ARG A 54 -46.10 118.24 43.34
C ARG A 54 -45.71 116.97 44.09
N SER A 55 -46.62 116.42 44.89
CA SER A 55 -46.44 115.12 45.57
C SER A 55 -46.31 113.98 44.56
N VAL A 56 -47.10 113.99 43.48
CA VAL A 56 -47.00 113.00 42.39
C VAL A 56 -45.67 113.09 41.66
N LYS A 57 -45.18 114.30 41.35
CA LYS A 57 -43.85 114.48 40.75
C LYS A 57 -42.74 113.96 41.68
N LYS A 58 -42.88 114.15 42.99
CA LYS A 58 -41.93 113.64 43.99
C LYS A 58 -41.98 112.11 44.10
N ILE A 59 -43.17 111.51 44.12
CA ILE A 59 -43.34 110.05 44.14
C ILE A 59 -42.79 109.43 42.84
N ARG A 60 -43.08 110.02 41.67
CA ARG A 60 -42.52 109.59 40.38
C ARG A 60 -41.00 109.72 40.34
N GLY A 61 -40.45 110.81 40.87
CA GLY A 61 -39.00 110.98 41.04
C GLY A 61 -38.38 109.95 41.98
N ASN A 62 -39.03 109.65 43.10
CA ASN A 62 -38.58 108.63 44.05
C ASN A 62 -38.65 107.21 43.45
N LEU A 63 -39.70 106.88 42.69
CA LEU A 63 -39.82 105.59 42.00
C LEU A 63 -38.75 105.42 40.91
N LEU A 64 -38.46 106.48 40.13
CA LEU A 64 -37.34 106.47 39.19
C LEU A 64 -35.99 106.34 39.90
N TRP A 65 -35.86 106.93 41.10
CA TRP A 65 -34.67 106.78 41.95
C TRP A 65 -34.50 105.36 42.48
N TYR A 66 -35.59 104.68 42.91
CA TYR A 66 -35.54 103.26 43.26
C TYR A 66 -35.24 102.36 42.05
N GLY A 67 -35.61 102.77 40.84
CA GLY A 67 -35.17 102.12 39.60
C GLY A 67 -33.70 102.34 39.23
N HIS A 68 -33.00 103.27 39.89
CA HIS A 68 -31.56 103.52 39.75
C HIS A 68 -30.74 103.08 40.96
N GLN A 69 -31.38 102.66 42.05
CA GLN A 69 -30.70 101.88 43.08
C GLN A 69 -30.55 100.45 42.56
N ASP A 70 -29.31 100.06 42.28
CA ASP A 70 -28.94 98.67 42.04
C ASP A 70 -29.53 97.77 43.14
N SER A 71 -30.60 97.05 42.83
CA SER A 71 -31.14 96.09 43.78
C SER A 71 -30.07 94.99 43.98
N PRO A 72 -29.75 94.60 45.22
CA PRO A 72 -28.76 93.56 45.49
C PRO A 72 -29.16 92.22 44.83
N GLU A 73 -30.45 92.01 44.60
CA GLU A 73 -31.00 90.84 43.91
C GLU A 73 -30.73 90.87 42.41
N ALA A 74 -30.80 92.04 41.75
CA ALA A 74 -30.50 92.17 40.33
C ALA A 74 -29.01 91.95 40.04
N ARG A 75 -28.12 92.47 40.89
CA ARG A 75 -26.66 92.20 40.79
C ARG A 75 -26.35 90.71 40.99
N ARG A 76 -26.94 90.07 42.02
CA ARG A 76 -26.81 88.62 42.25
C ARG A 76 -27.33 87.80 41.08
N LYS A 77 -28.44 88.22 40.46
CA LYS A 77 -28.99 87.55 39.28
C LYS A 77 -28.03 87.63 38.08
N LEU A 78 -27.45 88.79 37.80
CA LEU A 78 -26.46 88.97 36.73
C LEU A 78 -25.17 88.17 36.99
N GLU A 79 -24.70 88.12 38.24
CA GLU A 79 -23.56 87.29 38.64
C GLU A 79 -23.86 85.80 38.43
N LEU A 80 -25.04 85.33 38.84
CA LEU A 80 -25.47 83.95 38.61
C LEU A 80 -25.59 83.64 37.12
N GLU A 81 -26.18 84.52 36.32
CA GLU A 81 -26.27 84.37 34.86
C GLU A 81 -24.87 84.29 34.22
N ALA A 82 -23.92 85.11 34.68
CA ALA A 82 -22.53 85.05 34.23
C ALA A 82 -21.84 83.74 34.65
N THR A 83 -22.09 83.22 35.86
CA THR A 83 -21.55 81.92 36.28
C THR A 83 -22.17 80.76 35.50
N VAL A 84 -23.48 80.80 35.22
CA VAL A 84 -24.16 79.81 34.38
C VAL A 84 -23.62 79.84 32.95
N ALA A 85 -23.35 81.03 32.40
CA ALA A 85 -22.73 81.16 31.07
C ALA A 85 -21.31 80.56 31.04
N ARG A 86 -20.50 80.80 32.09
CA ARG A 86 -19.16 80.18 32.21
C ARG A 86 -19.23 78.67 32.32
N LEU A 87 -20.07 78.14 33.22
CA LEU A 87 -20.24 76.69 33.39
C LEU A 87 -20.76 76.02 32.10
N ARG A 88 -21.62 76.69 31.34
CA ARG A 88 -22.05 76.19 30.02
C ARG A 88 -20.91 76.12 29.01
N ALA A 89 -20.02 77.11 29.00
CA ALA A 89 -18.83 77.08 28.15
C ALA A 89 -17.85 75.98 28.58
N GLU A 90 -17.60 75.83 29.89
CA GLU A 90 -16.76 74.74 30.43
C GLU A 90 -17.32 73.36 30.10
N ILE A 91 -18.65 73.16 30.21
CA ILE A 91 -19.30 71.90 29.80
C ILE A 91 -19.10 71.67 28.30
N GLN A 92 -19.26 72.68 27.45
CA GLN A 92 -19.05 72.54 26.00
C GLN A 92 -17.60 72.20 25.65
N GLU A 93 -16.61 72.78 26.35
CA GLU A 93 -15.20 72.43 26.17
C GLU A 93 -14.90 70.99 26.62
N LEU A 94 -15.48 70.56 27.74
CA LEU A 94 -15.36 69.17 28.22
C LEU A 94 -16.01 68.18 27.25
N ASP A 95 -17.20 68.47 26.74
CA ASP A 95 -17.89 67.64 25.76
C ASP A 95 -17.05 67.49 24.48
N GLN A 96 -16.48 68.58 23.96
CA GLN A 96 -15.56 68.52 22.81
C GLN A 96 -14.30 67.71 23.10
N SER A 97 -13.75 67.84 24.32
CA SER A 97 -12.57 67.05 24.72
C SER A 97 -12.90 65.56 24.84
N LEU A 98 -14.11 65.21 25.29
CA LEU A 98 -14.59 63.84 25.37
C LEU A 98 -14.81 63.25 23.98
N GLU A 99 -15.44 63.99 23.06
CA GLU A 99 -15.61 63.56 21.67
C GLU A 99 -14.27 63.29 20.98
N LEU A 100 -13.26 64.14 21.20
CA LEU A 100 -11.91 63.92 20.66
C LEU A 100 -11.25 62.68 21.27
N MET A 101 -11.36 62.50 22.59
CA MET A 101 -10.84 61.31 23.26
C MET A 101 -11.54 60.04 22.76
N GLU A 102 -12.87 60.06 22.56
CA GLU A 102 -13.63 58.94 22.00
C GLU A 102 -13.13 58.59 20.60
N GLN A 103 -12.98 59.59 19.71
CA GLN A 103 -12.44 59.37 18.37
C GLN A 103 -11.01 58.82 18.38
N GLU A 104 -10.15 59.30 19.28
CA GLU A 104 -8.80 58.75 19.45
C GLU A 104 -8.81 57.31 19.96
N THR A 105 -9.69 56.97 20.91
CA THR A 105 -9.84 55.61 21.40
C THR A 105 -10.37 54.66 20.33
N GLU A 106 -11.37 55.08 19.55
CA GLU A 106 -11.88 54.30 18.41
C GLU A 106 -10.78 54.06 17.36
N ALA A 107 -9.97 55.09 17.05
CA ALA A 107 -8.86 54.95 16.13
C ALA A 107 -7.79 53.97 16.65
N GLN A 108 -7.50 53.99 17.95
CA GLN A 108 -6.58 53.05 18.60
C GLN A 108 -7.13 51.63 18.59
N ASP A 109 -8.41 51.43 18.90
CA ASP A 109 -9.07 50.12 18.88
C ASP A 109 -9.06 49.53 17.46
N MET A 110 -9.39 50.33 16.45
CA MET A 110 -9.31 49.90 15.04
C MET A 110 -7.88 49.54 14.64
N ALA A 111 -6.86 50.27 15.12
CA ALA A 111 -5.47 49.94 14.85
C ALA A 111 -5.02 48.65 15.55
N LEU A 112 -5.48 48.41 16.78
CA LEU A 112 -5.22 47.18 17.54
C LEU A 112 -5.88 45.98 16.87
N GLU A 113 -7.13 46.10 16.41
CA GLU A 113 -7.82 45.03 15.66
C GLU A 113 -7.07 44.66 14.38
N GLN A 114 -6.61 45.66 13.61
CA GLN A 114 -5.81 45.44 12.41
C GLN A 114 -4.47 44.76 12.73
N ALA A 115 -3.80 45.18 13.81
CA ALA A 115 -2.57 44.58 14.26
C ALA A 115 -2.78 43.10 14.66
N LEU A 116 -3.82 42.79 15.44
CA LEU A 116 -4.18 41.43 15.82
C LEU A 116 -4.48 40.55 14.61
N GLN A 117 -5.23 41.07 13.64
CA GLN A 117 -5.52 40.36 12.39
C GLN A 117 -4.24 40.04 11.62
N SER A 118 -3.31 41.00 11.52
CA SER A 118 -2.01 40.79 10.86
C SER A 118 -1.15 39.74 11.57
N ILE A 119 -1.17 39.70 12.90
CA ILE A 119 -0.45 38.70 13.70
C ILE A 119 -1.05 37.31 13.47
N GLN A 120 -2.38 37.17 13.46
CA GLN A 120 -3.03 35.90 13.20
C GLN A 120 -2.73 35.38 11.78
N ASP A 121 -2.73 36.27 10.78
CA ASP A 121 -2.42 35.91 9.40
C ASP A 121 -0.96 35.48 9.24
N THR A 122 -0.01 36.19 9.86
CA THR A 122 1.40 35.79 9.85
C THR A 122 1.63 34.45 10.55
N GLN A 123 0.96 34.19 11.67
CA GLN A 123 1.01 32.90 12.36
C GLN A 123 0.46 31.76 11.49
N ARG A 124 -0.69 31.97 10.84
CA ARG A 124 -1.27 30.99 9.91
C ARG A 124 -0.32 30.70 8.74
N ARG A 125 0.30 31.72 8.16
CA ARG A 125 1.31 31.57 7.09
C ARG A 125 2.52 30.77 7.59
N ALA A 126 3.05 31.08 8.77
CA ALA A 126 4.17 30.35 9.34
C ALA A 126 3.86 28.85 9.57
N LEU A 127 2.65 28.54 10.04
CA LEU A 127 2.21 27.14 10.21
C LEU A 127 2.10 26.40 8.87
N LEU A 128 1.53 27.03 7.85
CA LEU A 128 1.43 26.44 6.51
C LEU A 128 2.81 26.19 5.89
N LEU A 129 3.71 27.17 5.96
CA LEU A 129 5.09 27.03 5.47
C LEU A 129 5.84 25.93 6.21
N ARG A 130 5.65 25.81 7.53
CA ARG A 130 6.24 24.73 8.34
C ARG A 130 5.70 23.36 7.95
N ALA A 131 4.40 23.26 7.69
CA ALA A 131 3.78 22.02 7.23
C ALA A 131 4.30 21.60 5.84
N GLN A 132 4.39 22.55 4.89
CA GLN A 132 4.93 22.32 3.55
C GLN A 132 6.41 21.92 3.60
N ALA A 133 7.24 22.62 4.37
CA ALA A 133 8.64 22.25 4.57
C ALA A 133 8.80 20.86 5.22
N GLY A 134 7.85 20.47 6.08
CA GLY A 134 7.78 19.12 6.65
C GLY A 134 7.35 18.05 5.64
N ALA A 135 6.48 18.38 4.69
CA ALA A 135 6.08 17.48 3.61
C ALA A 135 7.24 17.26 2.62
N MET A 136 7.92 18.35 2.20
CA MET A 136 9.09 18.30 1.33
C MET A 136 10.22 17.44 1.92
N ARG A 137 10.52 17.60 3.23
CA ARG A 137 11.51 16.77 3.92
C ARG A 137 11.15 15.28 3.95
N ARG A 138 9.87 14.94 4.10
CA ARG A 138 9.40 13.55 4.06
C ARG A 138 9.53 12.96 2.65
N GLN A 139 9.19 13.72 1.63
CA GLN A 139 9.36 13.31 0.23
C GLN A 139 10.83 13.10 -0.10
N GLN A 140 11.71 14.01 0.32
CA GLN A 140 13.16 13.89 0.13
C GLN A 140 13.71 12.62 0.80
N ARG A 141 13.31 12.33 2.04
CA ARG A 141 13.69 11.09 2.74
C ARG A 141 13.16 9.84 2.02
N GLY A 142 11.91 9.87 1.56
CA GLY A 142 11.32 8.77 0.80
C GLY A 142 12.00 8.50 -0.55
N LEU A 143 12.57 9.53 -1.17
CA LEU A 143 13.34 9.42 -2.41
C LEU A 143 14.81 9.03 -2.19
N GLN A 144 15.31 9.12 -0.96
CA GLN A 144 16.72 8.86 -0.63
C GLN A 144 17.08 7.38 -0.80
N ASP A 145 16.26 6.45 -0.28
CA ASP A 145 16.52 5.01 -0.39
C ASP A 145 16.47 4.52 -1.85
N PRO A 146 15.44 4.86 -2.66
CA PRO A 146 15.43 4.49 -4.08
C PRO A 146 16.60 5.09 -4.86
N MET A 147 16.97 6.34 -4.56
CA MET A 147 18.12 7.01 -5.22
C MET A 147 19.43 6.30 -4.86
N GLN A 148 19.61 5.89 -3.61
CA GLN A 148 20.79 5.14 -3.19
C GLN A 148 20.82 3.74 -3.80
N GLN A 149 19.67 3.06 -3.92
CA GLN A 149 19.55 1.79 -4.63
C GLN A 149 19.94 1.91 -6.12
N LEU A 150 19.44 2.93 -6.82
CA LEU A 150 19.78 3.21 -8.21
C LEU A 150 21.26 3.55 -8.37
N GLN A 151 21.84 4.36 -7.48
CA GLN A 151 23.27 4.66 -7.49
C GLN A 151 24.12 3.40 -7.27
N ASN A 152 23.71 2.53 -6.34
CA ASN A 152 24.39 1.25 -6.09
C ASN A 152 24.26 0.29 -7.30
N GLN A 153 23.11 0.28 -7.98
CA GLN A 153 22.93 -0.48 -9.22
C GLN A 153 23.81 0.08 -10.35
N LEU A 154 23.87 1.40 -10.52
CA LEU A 154 24.71 2.05 -11.51
C LEU A 154 26.20 1.75 -11.28
N ARG A 155 26.67 1.85 -10.02
CA ARG A 155 28.05 1.49 -9.65
C ARG A 155 28.35 0.03 -9.99
N ARG A 156 27.45 -0.89 -9.68
CA ARG A 156 27.59 -2.32 -10.05
C ARG A 156 27.68 -2.51 -11.55
N LEU A 157 26.81 -1.86 -12.34
CA LEU A 157 26.85 -1.94 -13.80
C LEU A 157 28.14 -1.36 -14.38
N GLN A 158 28.64 -0.25 -13.84
CA GLN A 158 29.94 0.32 -14.23
C GLN A 158 31.10 -0.61 -13.87
N ASP A 159 31.05 -1.29 -12.73
CA ASP A 159 32.06 -2.27 -12.34
C ASP A 159 32.03 -3.51 -13.26
N ILE A 160 30.84 -3.97 -13.67
CA ILE A 160 30.70 -5.03 -14.69
C ILE A 160 31.26 -4.54 -16.04
N GLU A 161 30.97 -3.31 -16.45
CA GLU A 161 31.51 -2.75 -17.70
C GLU A 161 33.05 -2.67 -17.67
N ARG A 162 33.64 -2.25 -16.53
CA ARG A 162 35.09 -2.26 -16.33
C ARG A 162 35.66 -3.66 -16.41
N LYS A 163 35.04 -4.64 -15.73
CA LYS A 163 35.45 -6.06 -15.80
C LYS A 163 35.36 -6.57 -17.24
N ALA A 164 34.30 -6.24 -17.98
CA ALA A 164 34.09 -6.70 -19.35
C ALA A 164 35.18 -6.27 -20.33
N LYS A 165 35.89 -5.16 -20.06
CA LYS A 165 37.02 -4.66 -20.88
C LYS A 165 38.31 -5.46 -20.67
N VAL A 166 38.40 -6.26 -19.61
CA VAL A 166 39.56 -7.09 -19.33
C VAL A 166 39.31 -8.48 -19.92
N ASP A 167 40.17 -8.93 -20.84
CA ASP A 167 40.08 -10.28 -21.36
C ASP A 167 40.52 -11.31 -20.31
N ILE A 168 39.78 -12.41 -20.20
CA ILE A 168 40.10 -13.51 -19.28
C ILE A 168 40.82 -14.61 -20.06
N THR A 169 42.04 -14.92 -19.62
CA THR A 169 42.82 -16.03 -20.13
C THR A 169 42.63 -17.25 -19.24
N PHE A 170 42.16 -18.35 -19.82
CA PHE A 170 42.08 -19.64 -19.15
C PHE A 170 43.36 -20.44 -19.41
N GLY A 171 43.83 -21.18 -18.41
CA GLY A 171 45.07 -21.98 -18.50
C GLY A 171 44.95 -23.17 -19.46
N PRO A 172 46.06 -23.89 -19.74
CA PRO A 172 46.04 -25.09 -20.57
C PRO A 172 45.16 -26.19 -19.97
N LEU A 173 44.34 -26.84 -20.80
CA LEU A 173 43.36 -27.88 -20.43
C LEU A 173 43.95 -29.11 -19.71
N THR A 174 45.27 -29.28 -19.71
CA THR A 174 45.99 -30.46 -19.20
C THR A 174 46.87 -30.18 -17.98
N SER A 175 46.90 -28.95 -17.45
CA SER A 175 47.82 -28.59 -16.37
C SER A 175 47.09 -28.30 -15.06
N ALA A 176 47.23 -29.22 -14.08
CA ALA A 176 46.94 -28.97 -12.67
C ALA A 176 48.01 -28.08 -11.98
N ALA A 177 48.78 -27.32 -12.76
CA ALA A 177 49.81 -26.44 -12.23
C ALA A 177 49.20 -25.09 -11.84
N LEU A 178 48.98 -24.91 -10.53
CA LEU A 178 49.19 -23.70 -9.71
C LEU A 178 49.05 -22.29 -10.36
N GLY A 179 48.19 -22.13 -11.37
CA GLY A 179 47.71 -20.84 -11.84
C GLY A 179 46.52 -20.41 -10.99
N LEU A 180 46.47 -19.14 -10.61
CA LEU A 180 45.29 -18.56 -9.94
C LEU A 180 44.10 -18.68 -10.91
N GLU A 181 43.19 -19.60 -10.60
CA GLU A 181 41.95 -19.78 -11.36
C GLU A 181 41.16 -18.46 -11.39
N PRO A 182 40.67 -17.99 -12.56
CA PRO A 182 39.80 -16.84 -12.62
C PRO A 182 38.58 -17.05 -11.73
N VAL A 183 38.24 -16.07 -10.89
CA VAL A 183 37.11 -16.18 -9.94
C VAL A 183 35.80 -16.57 -10.64
N VAL A 184 35.57 -16.04 -11.84
CA VAL A 184 34.41 -16.39 -12.67
C VAL A 184 34.39 -17.87 -13.08
N LEU A 185 35.54 -18.50 -13.34
CA LEU A 185 35.62 -19.93 -13.66
C LEU A 185 35.20 -20.77 -12.46
N GLY A 186 35.68 -20.41 -11.27
CA GLY A 186 35.31 -21.06 -10.01
C GLY A 186 33.81 -20.92 -9.72
N ASP A 187 33.24 -19.72 -9.88
CA ASP A 187 31.82 -19.46 -9.67
C ASP A 187 30.94 -20.21 -10.71
N VAL A 188 31.35 -20.26 -11.97
CA VAL A 188 30.65 -21.04 -13.00
C VAL A 188 30.73 -22.53 -12.69
N ARG A 189 31.91 -23.04 -12.28
CA ARG A 189 32.11 -24.43 -11.91
C ARG A 189 31.24 -24.81 -10.71
N THR A 190 31.15 -23.95 -9.69
CA THR A 190 30.26 -24.20 -8.54
C THR A 190 28.79 -24.24 -8.97
N ALA A 191 28.31 -23.29 -9.78
CA ALA A 191 26.94 -23.30 -10.31
C ALA A 191 26.64 -24.57 -11.14
N CYS A 192 27.59 -25.01 -11.98
CA CYS A 192 27.49 -26.26 -12.75
C CYS A 192 27.46 -27.49 -11.83
N THR A 193 28.32 -27.56 -10.80
CA THR A 193 28.32 -28.68 -9.85
C THR A 193 27.03 -28.76 -9.04
N LEU A 194 26.49 -27.62 -8.57
CA LEU A 194 25.19 -27.56 -7.90
C LEU A 194 24.07 -28.10 -8.80
N ARG A 195 24.10 -27.75 -10.10
CA ARG A 195 23.15 -28.26 -11.08
C ARG A 195 23.29 -29.77 -11.27
N THR A 196 24.51 -30.27 -11.40
CA THR A 196 24.79 -31.70 -11.53
C THR A 196 24.34 -32.47 -10.29
N GLN A 197 24.60 -31.96 -9.08
CA GLN A 197 24.13 -32.56 -7.82
C GLN A 197 22.60 -32.62 -7.76
N PHE A 198 21.91 -31.56 -8.18
CA PHE A 198 20.45 -31.57 -8.29
C PHE A 198 19.96 -32.65 -9.26
N LEU A 199 20.57 -32.75 -10.46
CA LEU A 199 20.20 -33.76 -11.46
C LEU A 199 20.51 -35.19 -10.99
N GLN A 200 21.65 -35.42 -10.33
CA GLN A 200 22.00 -36.73 -9.76
C GLN A 200 20.99 -37.15 -8.69
N LYS A 201 20.57 -36.23 -7.82
CA LYS A 201 19.52 -36.49 -6.82
C LYS A 201 18.17 -36.85 -7.43
N LEU A 202 17.88 -36.40 -8.66
CA LEU A 202 16.68 -36.79 -9.41
C LEU A 202 16.80 -38.19 -10.04
N LEU A 203 18.02 -38.61 -10.40
CA LEU A 203 18.28 -39.86 -11.13
C LEU A 203 18.42 -41.10 -10.22
N ILE A 204 18.69 -40.93 -8.92
CA ILE A 204 18.78 -42.05 -7.97
C ILE A 204 17.37 -42.61 -7.71
N PRO A 205 17.04 -43.85 -8.12
CA PRO A 205 15.80 -44.49 -7.74
C PRO A 205 15.88 -44.76 -6.23
N GLN A 206 15.15 -44.00 -5.42
CA GLN A 206 15.07 -44.33 -4.00
C GLN A 206 14.36 -45.68 -3.86
N ALA A 207 15.12 -46.69 -3.47
CA ALA A 207 14.62 -48.02 -3.18
C ALA A 207 13.42 -47.89 -2.23
N LYS A 208 12.32 -48.55 -2.60
CA LYS A 208 11.10 -48.67 -1.81
C LYS A 208 11.42 -49.31 -0.45
N GLY A 209 11.79 -48.50 0.52
CA GLY A 209 11.84 -48.87 1.94
C GLY A 209 10.65 -48.18 2.62
N GLY A 210 9.69 -48.97 3.09
CA GLY A 210 8.41 -48.54 3.65
C GLY A 210 8.52 -47.66 4.89
N SER A 211 8.82 -46.38 4.67
CA SER A 211 8.70 -45.34 5.67
C SER A 211 7.77 -44.24 5.14
N ILE A 212 6.98 -43.73 6.08
CA ILE A 212 5.86 -42.78 5.95
C ILE A 212 6.23 -41.64 4.97
N PRO A 213 5.32 -41.20 4.08
CA PRO A 213 5.60 -40.12 3.14
C PRO A 213 5.80 -38.80 3.89
N THR A 214 7.04 -38.43 4.16
CA THR A 214 7.41 -37.04 4.50
C THR A 214 7.31 -36.16 3.24
N PRO A 215 7.04 -34.85 3.39
CA PRO A 215 6.78 -33.95 2.26
C PRO A 215 8.03 -33.85 1.38
N ARG A 216 8.00 -34.52 0.23
CA ARG A 216 9.12 -34.70 -0.70
C ARG A 216 9.43 -33.43 -1.51
N ASP A 217 8.54 -32.44 -1.46
CA ASP A 217 8.55 -31.25 -2.31
C ASP A 217 9.50 -30.14 -1.83
N ASP A 218 9.82 -30.09 -0.53
CA ASP A 218 10.60 -28.99 0.05
C ASP A 218 12.11 -29.10 -0.24
N TYR A 219 12.66 -30.32 -0.32
CA TYR A 219 14.09 -30.52 -0.53
C TYR A 219 14.54 -30.22 -1.97
N PHE A 220 13.78 -30.66 -2.97
CA PHE A 220 14.07 -30.36 -4.37
C PHE A 220 13.83 -28.87 -4.67
N GLY A 221 12.80 -28.27 -4.06
CA GLY A 221 12.55 -26.83 -4.12
C GLY A 221 13.72 -26.03 -3.56
N ALA A 222 14.20 -26.35 -2.36
CA ALA A 222 15.34 -25.67 -1.74
C ALA A 222 16.64 -25.85 -2.54
N SER A 223 16.93 -27.05 -3.02
CA SER A 223 18.12 -27.31 -3.86
C SER A 223 18.08 -26.55 -5.18
N TYR A 224 16.90 -26.42 -5.79
CA TYR A 224 16.72 -25.66 -7.02
C TYR A 224 16.83 -24.15 -6.78
N GLN A 225 16.24 -23.65 -5.69
CA GLN A 225 16.33 -22.25 -5.28
C GLN A 225 17.77 -21.85 -4.92
N HIS A 226 18.53 -22.73 -4.28
CA HIS A 226 19.94 -22.51 -4.00
C HIS A 226 20.78 -22.41 -5.29
N TRP A 227 20.50 -23.26 -6.29
CA TRP A 227 21.13 -23.13 -7.59
C TRP A 227 20.73 -21.83 -8.31
N LEU A 228 19.45 -21.45 -8.29
CA LEU A 228 18.98 -20.20 -8.89
C LEU A 228 19.65 -18.97 -8.27
N SER A 229 19.72 -18.88 -6.94
CA SER A 229 20.38 -17.76 -6.27
C SER A 229 21.89 -17.72 -6.56
N SER A 230 22.55 -18.87 -6.69
CA SER A 230 23.93 -18.96 -7.15
C SER A 230 24.11 -18.45 -8.58
N VAL A 231 23.16 -18.71 -9.49
CA VAL A 231 23.22 -18.20 -10.87
C VAL A 231 22.93 -16.69 -10.92
N GLU A 232 21.98 -16.20 -10.14
CA GLU A 232 21.67 -14.77 -10.04
C GLU A 232 22.86 -13.97 -9.50
N THR A 233 23.52 -14.47 -8.45
CA THR A 233 24.74 -13.85 -7.91
C THR A 233 25.89 -13.86 -8.92
N LEU A 234 26.05 -14.94 -9.68
CA LEU A 234 27.04 -15.03 -10.75
C LEU A 234 26.80 -14.01 -11.86
N LEU A 235 25.57 -13.92 -12.37
CA LEU A 235 25.20 -12.99 -13.45
C LEU A 235 25.21 -11.51 -13.02
N THR A 236 25.06 -11.25 -11.72
CA THR A 236 25.13 -9.89 -11.16
C THR A 236 26.56 -9.43 -10.86
N ASN A 237 27.50 -10.35 -10.66
CA ASN A 237 28.87 -10.02 -10.27
C ASN A 237 29.88 -10.06 -11.44
N HIS A 238 29.56 -10.77 -12.52
CA HIS A 238 30.47 -11.02 -13.63
C HIS A 238 29.87 -10.63 -15.00
N PRO A 239 30.70 -10.14 -15.94
CA PRO A 239 30.28 -9.88 -17.32
C PRO A 239 29.76 -11.14 -18.04
N PRO A 240 28.70 -11.03 -18.86
CA PRO A 240 28.17 -12.17 -19.61
C PRO A 240 29.21 -12.85 -20.53
N GLY A 241 30.10 -12.07 -21.15
CA GLY A 241 31.18 -12.60 -22.00
C GLY A 241 32.16 -13.48 -21.22
N HIS A 242 32.50 -13.10 -19.99
CA HIS A 242 33.37 -13.86 -19.10
C HIS A 242 32.74 -15.17 -18.63
N VAL A 243 31.43 -15.13 -18.33
CA VAL A 243 30.65 -16.32 -17.97
C VAL A 243 30.58 -17.30 -19.13
N LEU A 244 30.32 -16.81 -20.35
CA LEU A 244 30.29 -17.63 -21.55
C LEU A 244 31.65 -18.27 -21.83
N ALA A 245 32.74 -17.49 -21.78
CA ALA A 245 34.08 -18.01 -22.01
C ALA A 245 34.48 -19.06 -20.95
N SER A 246 34.05 -18.88 -19.70
CA SER A 246 34.24 -19.87 -18.63
C SER A 246 33.46 -21.15 -18.89
N LEU A 247 32.21 -21.05 -19.36
CA LEU A 247 31.39 -22.20 -19.75
C LEU A 247 32.00 -22.95 -20.95
N GLU A 248 32.51 -22.24 -21.95
CA GLU A 248 33.21 -22.82 -23.10
C GLU A 248 34.47 -23.55 -22.66
N HIS A 249 35.25 -22.97 -21.75
CA HIS A 249 36.43 -23.61 -21.18
C HIS A 249 36.08 -24.90 -20.41
N LEU A 250 35.09 -24.86 -19.50
CA LEU A 250 34.63 -26.06 -18.78
C LEU A 250 34.08 -27.13 -19.73
N ALA A 251 33.40 -26.74 -20.80
CA ALA A 251 32.92 -27.68 -21.81
C ALA A 251 34.10 -28.34 -22.55
N ALA A 252 35.13 -27.58 -22.92
CA ALA A 252 36.35 -28.10 -23.53
C ALA A 252 37.16 -29.00 -22.58
N GLU A 253 37.24 -28.66 -21.29
CA GLU A 253 37.80 -29.52 -20.23
C GLU A 253 37.08 -30.87 -20.19
N ARG A 254 35.73 -30.85 -20.11
CA ARG A 254 34.92 -32.07 -20.11
C ARG A 254 35.07 -32.89 -21.40
N GLU A 255 35.16 -32.22 -22.55
CA GLU A 255 35.39 -32.90 -23.83
C GLU A 255 36.76 -33.58 -23.87
N ALA A 256 37.81 -32.93 -23.33
CA ALA A 256 39.14 -33.52 -23.20
C ALA A 256 39.15 -34.72 -22.23
N GLU A 257 38.49 -34.60 -21.08
CA GLU A 257 38.31 -35.70 -20.13
C GLU A 257 37.61 -36.90 -20.80
N ILE A 258 36.49 -36.69 -21.50
CA ILE A 258 35.76 -37.75 -22.20
C ILE A 258 36.65 -38.40 -23.28
N ARG A 259 37.35 -37.59 -24.10
CA ARG A 259 38.28 -38.11 -25.10
C ARG A 259 39.42 -38.93 -24.48
N SER A 260 39.92 -38.53 -23.31
CA SER A 260 40.95 -39.28 -22.57
C SER A 260 40.43 -40.63 -22.04
N LEU A 261 39.19 -40.67 -21.55
CA LEU A 261 38.53 -41.91 -21.08
C LEU A 261 38.19 -42.85 -22.24
N CYS A 262 37.94 -42.31 -23.42
CA CYS A 262 37.73 -43.07 -24.65
C CYS A 262 39.04 -43.46 -25.37
N SER A 263 40.21 -43.02 -24.87
CA SER A 263 41.50 -43.41 -25.44
C SER A 263 41.85 -44.85 -25.05
N PRO A 264 42.33 -45.69 -25.98
CA PRO A 264 42.62 -47.11 -25.74
C PRO A 264 43.79 -47.38 -24.77
N ASP A 265 44.48 -46.35 -24.27
CA ASP A 265 45.69 -46.47 -23.43
C ASP A 265 45.44 -46.78 -21.94
N GLY A 266 44.18 -46.95 -21.51
CA GLY A 266 43.84 -47.40 -20.15
C GLY A 266 43.90 -48.92 -19.93
N LEU A 267 44.07 -49.71 -21.00
CA LEU A 267 44.22 -51.17 -20.95
C LEU A 267 45.70 -51.53 -21.18
N ARG A 268 46.56 -51.26 -20.19
CA ARG A 268 47.87 -51.91 -20.14
C ARG A 268 47.69 -53.39 -19.81
N ASP A 269 47.71 -54.19 -20.87
CA ASP A 269 48.59 -55.34 -21.03
C ASP A 269 48.69 -56.32 -19.84
N THR A 270 47.76 -57.28 -19.82
CA THR A 270 48.18 -58.68 -19.75
C THR A 270 48.24 -59.20 -21.18
N GLU A 271 49.46 -59.20 -21.69
CA GLU A 271 49.98 -59.85 -22.89
C GLU A 271 49.09 -60.95 -23.50
N ILE A 272 48.48 -60.65 -24.65
CA ILE A 272 48.49 -61.58 -25.77
C ILE A 272 48.89 -60.78 -27.02
N THR A 273 50.19 -60.85 -27.29
CA THR A 273 50.89 -60.62 -28.55
C THR A 273 50.03 -60.21 -29.75
N ARG A 274 50.12 -58.91 -30.11
CA ARG A 274 50.02 -58.49 -31.52
C ARG A 274 51.15 -59.15 -32.29
N SER A 275 50.83 -60.27 -32.95
CA SER A 275 51.55 -60.73 -34.12
C SER A 275 50.75 -60.28 -35.33
N GLN A 276 51.39 -59.46 -36.16
CA GLN A 276 51.12 -59.23 -37.58
C GLN A 276 49.81 -59.83 -38.09
N ALA A 277 48.78 -59.00 -38.26
CA ALA A 277 47.71 -59.34 -39.18
C ALA A 277 48.23 -59.01 -40.58
N PRO A 278 48.53 -60.01 -41.44
CA PRO A 278 48.59 -59.74 -42.85
C PRO A 278 47.17 -59.37 -43.30
N ASP A 279 47.08 -58.57 -44.36
CA ASP A 279 45.85 -58.43 -45.13
C ASP A 279 45.27 -59.82 -45.45
N GLN A 280 44.27 -60.25 -44.68
CA GLN A 280 43.37 -61.33 -45.04
C GLN A 280 42.02 -60.73 -45.32
N SER A 281 41.91 -60.20 -46.53
CA SER A 281 40.68 -60.00 -47.29
C SER A 281 39.94 -61.31 -47.59
N ASP A 282 40.02 -62.34 -46.74
CA ASP A 282 39.42 -63.66 -46.97
C ASP A 282 39.12 -64.38 -45.65
N SER A 283 38.08 -63.97 -44.92
CA SER A 283 37.15 -64.91 -44.27
C SER A 283 35.92 -64.18 -43.75
N SER A 284 35.11 -63.66 -44.67
CA SER A 284 33.67 -63.64 -44.44
C SER A 284 33.18 -65.08 -44.34
N GLN A 285 33.39 -65.75 -43.21
CA GLN A 285 32.49 -66.85 -42.84
C GLN A 285 31.17 -66.19 -42.47
N ALA A 286 30.43 -65.82 -43.51
CA ALA A 286 29.02 -65.55 -43.43
C ALA A 286 28.42 -66.71 -42.63
N LEU A 287 27.85 -66.40 -41.47
CA LEU A 287 26.99 -67.33 -40.76
C LEU A 287 26.11 -68.02 -41.81
N PRO A 288 26.13 -69.36 -41.89
CA PRO A 288 25.43 -70.06 -42.93
C PRO A 288 23.98 -69.58 -42.97
N SER A 289 23.54 -69.16 -44.16
CA SER A 289 22.20 -68.60 -44.31
C SER A 289 21.17 -69.62 -43.83
N MET A 290 19.99 -69.16 -43.37
CA MET A 290 18.90 -70.06 -42.95
C MET A 290 18.62 -71.14 -44.02
N VAL A 291 18.76 -70.77 -45.29
CA VAL A 291 18.63 -71.69 -46.43
C VAL A 291 19.73 -72.76 -46.43
N HIS A 292 20.98 -72.38 -46.13
CA HIS A 292 22.09 -73.34 -46.03
C HIS A 292 21.91 -74.32 -44.87
N LEU A 293 21.50 -73.85 -43.69
CA LEU A 293 21.21 -74.70 -42.54
C LEU A 293 20.04 -75.67 -42.81
N ILE A 294 18.99 -75.20 -43.47
CA ILE A 294 17.87 -76.06 -43.91
C ILE A 294 18.36 -77.11 -44.91
N GLN A 295 19.16 -76.71 -45.91
CA GLN A 295 19.72 -77.63 -46.90
C GLN A 295 20.66 -78.67 -46.29
N GLU A 296 21.47 -78.27 -45.32
CA GLU A 296 22.36 -79.17 -44.58
C GLU A 296 21.57 -80.16 -43.72
N GLY A 297 20.53 -79.68 -43.03
CA GLY A 297 19.58 -80.51 -42.29
C GLY A 297 18.92 -81.57 -43.18
N TRP A 298 18.43 -81.17 -44.36
CA TRP A 298 17.87 -82.10 -45.34
C TRP A 298 18.91 -83.07 -45.92
N ARG A 299 20.17 -82.63 -46.08
CA ARG A 299 21.27 -83.48 -46.55
C ARG A 299 21.60 -84.56 -45.52
N ALA A 300 21.63 -84.21 -44.23
CA ALA A 300 21.84 -85.17 -43.15
C ALA A 300 20.70 -86.22 -43.07
N VAL A 301 19.44 -85.78 -43.22
CA VAL A 301 18.29 -86.69 -43.33
C VAL A 301 18.43 -87.61 -44.55
N GLY A 302 18.85 -87.07 -45.70
CA GLY A 302 19.12 -87.83 -46.91
C GLY A 302 20.19 -88.92 -46.73
N VAL A 303 21.27 -88.62 -45.98
CA VAL A 303 22.32 -89.61 -45.65
C VAL A 303 21.77 -90.73 -44.78
N LEU A 304 20.98 -90.41 -43.75
CA LEU A 304 20.34 -91.44 -42.89
C LEU A 304 19.36 -92.32 -43.68
N VAL A 305 18.57 -91.73 -44.57
CA VAL A 305 17.66 -92.47 -45.45
C VAL A 305 18.43 -93.35 -46.45
N ALA A 306 19.57 -92.88 -46.97
CA ALA A 306 20.43 -93.65 -47.85
C ALA A 306 21.11 -94.84 -47.14
N GLN A 307 21.51 -94.68 -45.87
CA GLN A 307 22.09 -95.74 -45.04
C GLN A 307 21.09 -96.85 -44.68
N ARG A 308 19.78 -96.56 -44.72
CA ARG A 308 18.73 -97.56 -44.50
C ARG A 308 18.78 -98.72 -45.51
N GLY A 309 19.08 -98.45 -46.78
CA GLY A 309 19.14 -99.47 -47.83
C GLY A 309 20.23 -100.53 -47.61
N PRO A 310 21.50 -100.14 -47.40
CA PRO A 310 22.59 -101.03 -47.03
C PRO A 310 22.31 -101.83 -45.75
N LEU A 311 21.79 -101.20 -44.70
CA LEU A 311 21.43 -101.90 -43.45
C LEU A 311 20.33 -102.94 -43.65
N LEU A 312 19.32 -102.63 -44.48
CA LEU A 312 18.30 -103.61 -44.85
C LEU A 312 18.88 -104.77 -45.68
N LYS A 313 19.87 -104.51 -46.53
CA LYS A 313 20.59 -105.56 -47.27
C LYS A 313 21.44 -106.43 -46.34
N GLU A 314 22.18 -105.83 -45.40
CA GLU A 314 22.92 -106.58 -44.38
C GLU A 314 21.99 -107.41 -43.51
N HIS A 315 20.84 -106.86 -43.10
CA HIS A 315 19.81 -107.61 -42.39
C HIS A 315 19.28 -108.78 -43.23
N GLN A 316 19.03 -108.58 -44.53
CA GLN A 316 18.64 -109.67 -45.44
C GLN A 316 19.74 -110.74 -45.58
N ILE A 317 21.01 -110.35 -45.70
CA ILE A 317 22.15 -111.27 -45.80
C ILE A 317 22.32 -112.06 -44.50
N LEU A 318 22.25 -111.39 -43.35
CA LEU A 318 22.29 -112.03 -42.04
C LEU A 318 21.10 -112.95 -41.84
N THR A 319 19.90 -112.57 -42.29
CA THR A 319 18.70 -113.42 -42.28
C THR A 319 18.88 -114.65 -43.16
N GLN A 320 19.44 -114.51 -44.36
CA GLN A 320 19.75 -115.62 -45.26
C GLN A 320 20.83 -116.53 -44.67
N ARG A 321 21.84 -115.97 -44.00
CA ARG A 321 22.90 -116.73 -43.34
C ARG A 321 22.38 -117.46 -42.10
N LEU A 322 21.46 -116.85 -41.37
CA LEU A 322 20.75 -117.47 -40.25
C LEU A 322 19.83 -118.58 -40.76
N GLN A 323 19.14 -118.39 -41.90
CA GLN A 323 18.42 -119.46 -42.61
C GLN A 323 19.34 -120.58 -43.07
N GLY A 324 20.53 -120.27 -43.61
CA GLY A 324 21.53 -121.27 -44.00
C GLY A 324 22.04 -122.07 -42.80
N LEU A 325 22.38 -121.41 -41.71
CA LEU A 325 22.73 -122.06 -40.44
C LEU A 325 21.56 -122.89 -39.89
N MET A 326 20.33 -122.40 -40.00
CA MET A 326 19.13 -123.17 -39.65
C MET A 326 18.97 -124.42 -40.52
N GLU A 327 19.32 -124.38 -41.81
CA GLU A 327 19.31 -125.57 -42.69
C GLU A 327 20.46 -126.54 -42.34
N GLU A 328 21.63 -126.06 -41.96
CA GLU A 328 22.73 -126.89 -41.45
C GLU A 328 22.35 -127.57 -40.14
N VAL A 329 21.77 -126.82 -39.19
CA VAL A 329 21.18 -127.38 -37.98
C VAL A 329 19.81 -128.02 -38.22
N LYS A 330 19.32 -128.22 -39.45
CA LYS A 330 18.25 -129.20 -39.79
C LYS A 330 18.81 -130.55 -40.28
N LYS A 331 20.04 -130.58 -40.82
CA LYS A 331 20.66 -131.79 -41.39
C LYS A 331 21.32 -132.73 -40.36
N CYS A 332 21.69 -132.26 -39.17
CA CYS A 332 22.26 -133.10 -38.10
C CYS A 332 21.19 -133.75 -37.19
N ALA A 333 20.70 -134.98 -37.41
CA ALA A 333 19.72 -135.62 -36.50
C ALA A 333 20.39 -136.03 -35.15
N PRO A 334 19.78 -135.82 -33.95
CA PRO A 334 18.43 -136.26 -33.57
C PRO A 334 17.50 -135.22 -32.86
N GLY A 335 16.19 -135.54 -32.73
CA GLY A 335 15.19 -134.98 -31.78
C GLY A 335 14.22 -133.89 -32.30
N SER A 336 12.95 -134.21 -32.59
CA SER A 336 12.01 -133.32 -33.30
C SER A 336 11.35 -132.19 -32.50
N SER A 337 11.28 -132.22 -31.16
CA SER A 337 10.69 -131.10 -30.37
C SER A 337 11.74 -130.14 -29.79
N GLU A 338 12.86 -130.66 -29.27
CA GLU A 338 13.96 -129.86 -28.71
C GLU A 338 14.61 -128.96 -29.76
N ARG A 339 14.69 -129.44 -31.01
CA ARG A 339 15.24 -128.71 -32.15
C ARG A 339 14.32 -127.58 -32.63
N GLN A 340 13.00 -127.78 -32.58
CA GLN A 340 12.02 -126.72 -32.83
C GLN A 340 12.09 -125.66 -31.72
N ALA A 341 12.22 -126.07 -30.46
CA ALA A 341 12.42 -125.17 -29.33
C ALA A 341 13.73 -124.37 -29.44
N LEU A 342 14.84 -125.01 -29.84
CA LEU A 342 16.13 -124.34 -30.05
C LEU A 342 16.10 -123.37 -31.24
N MET A 343 15.47 -123.75 -32.37
CA MET A 343 15.31 -122.85 -33.52
C MET A 343 14.41 -121.66 -33.21
N LEU A 344 13.32 -121.86 -32.46
CA LEU A 344 12.48 -120.77 -31.98
C LEU A 344 13.19 -119.91 -30.94
N GLY A 345 14.01 -120.51 -30.08
CA GLY A 345 14.86 -119.82 -29.10
C GLY A 345 15.90 -118.93 -29.77
N LEU A 346 16.63 -119.44 -30.77
CA LEU A 346 17.61 -118.66 -31.54
C LEU A 346 16.94 -117.52 -32.33
N ARG A 347 15.77 -117.76 -32.93
CA ARG A 347 14.97 -116.69 -33.56
C ARG A 347 14.49 -115.65 -32.54
N GLY A 348 14.06 -116.10 -31.37
CA GLY A 348 13.68 -115.23 -30.26
C GLY A 348 14.85 -114.36 -29.79
N CYS A 349 16.04 -114.94 -29.64
CA CYS A 349 17.26 -114.21 -29.28
C CYS A 349 17.69 -113.20 -30.35
N GLY A 350 17.60 -113.56 -31.64
CA GLY A 350 17.90 -112.65 -32.76
C GLY A 350 16.96 -111.44 -32.79
N LEU A 351 15.65 -111.69 -32.74
CA LEU A 351 14.64 -110.62 -32.69
C LEU A 351 14.78 -109.75 -31.43
N TRP A 352 15.17 -110.34 -30.30
CA TRP A 352 15.40 -109.60 -29.06
C TRP A 352 16.64 -108.71 -29.13
N ALA A 353 17.72 -109.17 -29.78
CA ALA A 353 18.92 -108.37 -30.01
C ALA A 353 18.66 -107.20 -30.98
N GLU A 354 17.88 -107.43 -32.05
CA GLU A 354 17.46 -106.37 -32.98
C GLU A 354 16.58 -105.33 -32.30
N LEU A 355 15.60 -105.78 -31.52
CA LEU A 355 14.74 -104.89 -30.75
C LEU A 355 15.54 -104.09 -29.70
N LYS A 356 16.58 -104.68 -29.10
CA LYS A 356 17.49 -103.96 -28.19
C LYS A 356 18.34 -102.93 -28.93
N ALA A 357 18.88 -103.25 -30.10
CA ALA A 357 19.66 -102.33 -30.92
C ALA A 357 18.81 -101.15 -31.45
N LEU A 358 17.59 -101.43 -31.93
CA LEU A 358 16.65 -100.41 -32.36
C LEU A 358 16.21 -99.49 -31.21
N ARG A 359 16.01 -100.04 -30.01
CA ARG A 359 15.72 -99.23 -28.81
C ARG A 359 16.89 -98.32 -28.44
N ALA A 360 18.13 -98.82 -28.51
CA ALA A 360 19.31 -98.00 -28.24
C ALA A 360 19.46 -96.86 -29.26
N GLN A 361 19.26 -97.13 -30.55
CA GLN A 361 19.29 -96.10 -31.60
C GLN A 361 18.15 -95.08 -31.46
N SER A 362 16.95 -95.52 -31.07
CA SER A 362 15.82 -94.62 -30.80
C SER A 362 16.13 -93.69 -29.63
N GLN A 363 16.75 -94.20 -28.57
CA GLN A 363 17.16 -93.40 -27.41
C GLN A 363 18.24 -92.38 -27.77
N GLU A 364 19.27 -92.77 -28.54
CA GLU A 364 20.31 -91.85 -28.99
C GLU A 364 19.75 -90.72 -29.87
N LEU A 365 18.81 -91.04 -30.77
CA LEU A 365 18.12 -90.05 -31.60
C LEU A 365 17.22 -89.12 -30.77
N GLU A 366 16.53 -89.64 -29.75
CA GLU A 366 15.74 -88.85 -28.81
C GLU A 366 16.62 -87.87 -28.00
N GLU A 367 17.78 -88.31 -27.54
CA GLU A 367 18.75 -87.46 -26.83
C GLU A 367 19.28 -86.34 -27.72
N VAL A 368 19.71 -86.66 -28.95
CA VAL A 368 20.19 -85.67 -29.92
C VAL A 368 19.08 -84.69 -30.31
N ALA A 369 17.84 -85.17 -30.48
CA ALA A 369 16.69 -84.31 -30.73
C ALA A 369 16.42 -83.36 -29.55
N GLY A 370 16.49 -83.88 -28.31
CA GLY A 370 16.37 -83.08 -27.09
C GLY A 370 17.42 -81.98 -26.98
N GLN A 371 18.70 -82.31 -27.24
CA GLN A 371 19.79 -81.33 -27.25
C GLN A 371 19.59 -80.24 -28.31
N ARG A 372 19.13 -80.61 -29.51
CA ARG A 372 18.81 -79.64 -30.57
C ARG A 372 17.62 -78.75 -30.21
N GLN A 373 16.61 -79.28 -29.53
CA GLN A 373 15.46 -78.51 -29.03
C GLN A 373 15.89 -77.43 -28.04
N LEU A 374 16.81 -77.76 -27.12
CA LEU A 374 17.37 -76.81 -26.15
C LEU A 374 18.18 -75.71 -26.84
N MET A 375 19.04 -76.06 -27.79
CA MET A 375 19.79 -75.06 -28.58
C MET A 375 18.86 -74.11 -29.34
N LEU A 376 17.74 -74.61 -29.89
CA LEU A 376 16.74 -73.75 -30.54
C LEU A 376 16.10 -72.76 -29.56
N GLN A 377 15.75 -73.20 -28.34
CA GLN A 377 15.21 -72.31 -27.31
C GLN A 377 16.23 -71.23 -26.91
N GLU A 378 17.50 -71.58 -26.74
CA GLU A 378 18.55 -70.61 -26.45
C GLU A 378 18.74 -69.59 -27.58
N LEU A 379 18.71 -70.04 -28.83
CA LEU A 379 18.79 -69.16 -30.00
C LEU A 379 17.59 -68.22 -30.08
N GLN A 380 16.37 -68.71 -29.82
CA GLN A 380 15.17 -67.87 -29.75
C GLN A 380 15.28 -66.82 -28.63
N ALA A 381 15.78 -67.20 -27.45
CA ALA A 381 15.99 -66.27 -26.34
C ALA A 381 17.08 -65.22 -26.66
N LYS A 382 18.14 -65.60 -27.40
CA LYS A 382 19.14 -64.64 -27.90
C LYS A 382 18.52 -63.68 -28.93
N GLN A 383 17.70 -64.18 -29.85
CA GLN A 383 17.02 -63.36 -30.84
C GLN A 383 16.08 -62.34 -30.18
N GLN A 384 15.26 -62.76 -29.20
CA GLN A 384 14.38 -61.84 -28.47
C GLN A 384 15.16 -60.75 -27.73
N ARG A 385 16.29 -61.09 -27.09
CA ARG A 385 17.18 -60.11 -26.47
C ARG A 385 17.69 -59.09 -27.49
N ILE A 386 18.11 -59.52 -28.67
CA ILE A 386 18.58 -58.63 -29.74
C ILE A 386 17.45 -57.69 -30.19
N LEU A 387 16.23 -58.20 -30.38
CA LEU A 387 15.08 -57.38 -30.78
C LEU A 387 14.74 -56.33 -29.72
N HIS A 388 14.73 -56.72 -28.44
CA HIS A 388 14.47 -55.80 -27.34
C HIS A 388 15.55 -54.70 -27.25
N TRP A 389 16.83 -55.08 -27.41
CA TRP A 389 17.94 -54.12 -27.45
C TRP A 389 17.80 -53.12 -28.61
N ARG A 390 17.37 -53.56 -29.79
CA ARG A 390 17.14 -52.67 -30.93
C ARG A 390 16.04 -51.64 -30.64
N GLN A 391 14.92 -52.07 -30.06
CA GLN A 391 13.83 -51.16 -29.67
C GLN A 391 14.31 -50.12 -28.66
N LEU A 392 15.06 -50.53 -27.63
CA LEU A 392 15.60 -49.61 -26.63
C LEU A 392 16.57 -48.58 -27.25
N VAL A 393 17.40 -49.00 -28.20
CA VAL A 393 18.30 -48.09 -28.92
C VAL A 393 17.52 -47.09 -29.78
N GLU A 394 16.45 -47.52 -30.45
CA GLU A 394 15.58 -46.61 -31.22
C GLU A 394 14.89 -45.58 -30.32
N GLU A 395 14.32 -46.00 -29.18
CA GLU A 395 13.68 -45.11 -28.20
C GLU A 395 14.67 -44.08 -27.63
N THR A 396 15.87 -44.51 -27.25
CA THR A 396 16.91 -43.62 -26.71
C THR A 396 17.43 -42.66 -27.77
N GLN A 397 17.60 -43.08 -29.03
CA GLN A 397 17.96 -42.18 -30.13
C GLN A 397 16.88 -41.11 -30.36
N GLU A 398 15.60 -41.45 -30.26
CA GLU A 398 14.52 -40.49 -30.44
C GLU A 398 14.48 -39.45 -29.31
N GLN A 399 14.69 -39.87 -28.06
CA GLN A 399 14.84 -38.94 -26.92
C GLN A 399 16.00 -37.97 -27.13
N VAL A 400 17.15 -38.46 -27.61
CA VAL A 400 18.32 -37.62 -27.92
C VAL A 400 17.99 -36.60 -29.02
N ARG A 401 17.29 -37.00 -30.10
CA ARG A 401 16.85 -36.06 -31.16
C ARG A 401 15.93 -34.97 -30.62
N LEU A 402 14.98 -35.33 -29.76
CA LEU A 402 14.08 -34.36 -29.12
C LEU A 402 14.85 -33.35 -28.26
N LEU A 403 15.84 -33.82 -27.49
CA LEU A 403 16.71 -32.96 -26.69
C LEU A 403 17.54 -32.01 -27.55
N ILE A 404 18.14 -32.49 -28.65
CA ILE A 404 18.90 -31.66 -29.59
C ILE A 404 18.00 -30.56 -30.19
N LYS A 405 16.77 -30.91 -30.59
CA LYS A 405 15.79 -29.96 -31.13
C LYS A 405 15.35 -28.93 -30.09
N GLY A 406 15.11 -29.36 -28.85
CA GLY A 406 14.76 -28.46 -27.75
C GLY A 406 15.90 -27.48 -27.39
N ASN A 407 17.14 -27.97 -27.40
CA ASN A 407 18.32 -27.19 -27.08
C ASN A 407 18.64 -26.16 -28.18
N SER A 408 18.54 -26.54 -29.46
CA SER A 408 18.74 -25.60 -30.58
C SER A 408 17.66 -24.50 -30.63
N ALA A 409 16.41 -24.83 -30.32
CA ALA A 409 15.32 -23.86 -30.19
C ALA A 409 15.50 -22.91 -28.98
N SER A 410 16.16 -23.37 -27.92
CA SER A 410 16.46 -22.54 -26.74
C SER A 410 17.66 -21.62 -27.02
N LYS A 411 18.71 -22.13 -27.69
CA LYS A 411 19.85 -21.34 -28.16
C LYS A 411 19.41 -20.20 -29.08
N THR A 412 18.56 -20.47 -30.07
CA THR A 412 18.05 -19.44 -30.99
C THR A 412 17.22 -18.37 -30.29
N ARG A 413 16.40 -18.73 -29.29
CA ARG A 413 15.66 -17.76 -28.47
C ARG A 413 16.57 -16.91 -27.59
N LEU A 414 17.56 -17.52 -26.95
CA LEU A 414 18.55 -16.82 -26.14
C LEU A 414 19.39 -15.85 -26.97
N CYS A 415 19.75 -16.19 -28.21
CA CYS A 415 20.46 -15.27 -29.11
C CYS A 415 19.59 -14.08 -29.59
N ARG A 416 18.26 -14.23 -29.67
CA ARG A 416 17.35 -13.15 -30.10
C ARG A 416 16.95 -12.19 -28.97
N SER A 417 16.85 -12.69 -27.74
CA SER A 417 16.39 -11.89 -26.60
C SER A 417 17.20 -10.60 -26.30
N PRO A 418 18.54 -10.54 -26.45
CA PRO A 418 19.30 -9.33 -26.15
C PRO A 418 19.02 -8.22 -27.16
N ALA A 419 18.87 -8.58 -28.44
CA ALA A 419 18.52 -7.63 -29.50
C ALA A 419 17.10 -7.10 -29.33
N GLU A 420 16.15 -7.96 -28.94
CA GLU A 420 14.76 -7.57 -28.66
C GLU A 420 14.66 -6.66 -27.43
N VAL A 421 15.40 -6.95 -26.36
CA VAL A 421 15.46 -6.12 -25.15
C VAL A 421 16.15 -4.78 -25.43
N LEU A 422 17.27 -4.76 -26.16
CA LEU A 422 17.94 -3.51 -26.56
C LEU A 422 17.04 -2.66 -27.47
N ALA A 423 16.36 -3.27 -28.43
CA ALA A 423 15.41 -2.57 -29.29
C ALA A 423 14.22 -2.01 -28.50
N LEU A 424 13.73 -2.73 -27.48
CA LEU A 424 12.65 -2.25 -26.62
C LEU A 424 13.12 -1.09 -25.73
N VAL A 425 14.31 -1.17 -25.15
CA VAL A 425 14.91 -0.07 -24.36
C VAL A 425 15.11 1.17 -25.24
N GLN A 426 15.67 1.03 -26.44
CA GLN A 426 15.86 2.14 -27.39
C GLN A 426 14.52 2.72 -27.88
N ARG A 427 13.48 1.91 -28.08
CA ARG A 427 12.19 2.36 -28.61
C ARG A 427 11.26 2.95 -27.56
N LYS A 428 11.35 2.50 -26.30
CA LYS A 428 10.38 2.85 -25.26
C LYS A 428 10.97 3.67 -24.13
N LEU A 429 12.17 3.33 -23.67
CA LEU A 429 12.74 3.91 -22.45
C LEU A 429 13.60 5.14 -22.74
N VAL A 430 14.40 5.11 -23.80
CA VAL A 430 15.23 6.26 -24.22
C VAL A 430 14.38 7.48 -24.60
N PRO A 431 13.32 7.35 -25.44
CA PRO A 431 12.52 8.52 -25.85
C PRO A 431 11.67 9.09 -24.71
N THR A 432 11.22 8.25 -23.78
CA THR A 432 10.49 8.73 -22.59
C THR A 432 11.43 9.41 -21.59
N SER A 433 12.65 8.90 -21.42
CA SER A 433 13.68 9.58 -20.62
C SER A 433 14.05 10.94 -21.20
N GLU A 434 14.25 11.03 -22.52
CA GLU A 434 14.59 12.27 -23.21
C GLU A 434 13.44 13.28 -23.23
N ALA A 435 12.18 12.84 -23.24
CA ALA A 435 11.01 13.71 -23.16
C ALA A 435 10.73 14.20 -21.72
N VAL A 436 10.92 13.35 -20.71
CA VAL A 436 10.62 13.69 -19.31
C VAL A 436 11.67 14.62 -18.70
N ALA A 437 12.94 14.53 -19.12
CA ALA A 437 14.01 15.39 -18.62
C ALA A 437 13.73 16.91 -18.81
N PRO A 438 13.41 17.43 -20.02
CA PRO A 438 13.11 18.85 -20.20
C PRO A 438 11.79 19.26 -19.54
N GLU A 439 10.75 18.41 -19.55
CA GLU A 439 9.49 18.71 -18.85
C GLU A 439 9.68 18.79 -17.33
N SER A 440 10.55 17.95 -16.77
CA SER A 440 10.88 18.00 -15.34
C SER A 440 11.69 19.24 -14.96
N GLN A 441 12.61 19.67 -15.82
CA GLN A 441 13.36 20.92 -15.64
C GLN A 441 12.47 22.14 -15.81
N GLU A 442 11.52 22.12 -16.73
CA GLU A 442 10.54 23.19 -16.93
C GLU A 442 9.56 23.27 -15.76
N LEU A 443 9.10 22.13 -15.22
CA LEU A 443 8.30 22.10 -14.00
C LEU A 443 9.07 22.66 -12.80
N LEU A 444 10.35 22.32 -12.65
CA LEU A 444 11.19 22.88 -11.60
C LEU A 444 11.38 24.39 -11.77
N ARG A 445 11.61 24.87 -13.00
CA ARG A 445 11.70 26.30 -13.31
C ARG A 445 10.39 27.03 -12.98
N CYS A 446 9.25 26.49 -13.40
CA CYS A 446 7.94 27.04 -13.11
C CYS A 446 7.64 27.06 -11.60
N LEU A 447 7.99 26.00 -10.86
CA LEU A 447 7.84 25.95 -9.41
C LEU A 447 8.75 26.95 -8.69
N GLU A 448 9.98 27.14 -9.15
CA GLU A 448 10.89 28.16 -8.64
C GLU A 448 10.37 29.58 -8.94
N GLU A 449 9.80 29.80 -10.11
CA GLU A 449 9.17 31.07 -10.48
C GLU A 449 7.92 31.34 -9.63
N GLU A 450 7.01 30.37 -9.48
CA GLU A 450 5.86 30.49 -8.59
C GLU A 450 6.29 30.73 -7.14
N ALA A 451 7.33 30.04 -6.65
CA ALA A 451 7.87 30.24 -5.31
C ALA A 451 8.46 31.65 -5.11
N ARG A 452 9.00 32.27 -6.16
CA ARG A 452 9.46 33.68 -6.14
C ARG A 452 8.30 34.68 -6.13
N HIS A 453 7.17 34.33 -6.72
CA HIS A 453 5.99 35.20 -6.83
C HIS A 453 5.04 35.05 -5.63
N LEU A 454 5.06 33.89 -4.96
CA LEU A 454 4.25 33.55 -3.77
C LEU A 454 4.32 34.58 -2.62
N PRO A 455 5.51 35.13 -2.26
CA PRO A 455 5.64 36.12 -1.19
C PRO A 455 4.97 37.47 -1.50
N HIS A 456 4.75 37.75 -2.79
CA HIS A 456 4.23 39.03 -3.28
C HIS A 456 2.72 39.00 -3.55
N LEU A 457 2.07 37.84 -3.42
CA LEU A 457 0.63 37.69 -3.59
C LEU A 457 -0.12 38.21 -2.34
N MET A 458 -0.80 39.34 -2.51
CA MET A 458 -1.74 39.86 -1.51
C MET A 458 -2.96 38.95 -1.42
N LEU A 459 -3.09 38.17 -0.34
CA LEU A 459 -4.22 37.25 -0.13
C LEU A 459 -5.60 37.96 -0.20
N GLY A 460 -5.65 39.25 0.13
CA GLY A 460 -6.88 40.05 0.14
C GLY A 460 -7.52 40.30 -1.23
N THR A 461 -6.75 40.21 -2.33
CA THR A 461 -7.29 40.31 -3.70
C THR A 461 -7.82 38.98 -4.23
N LEU A 462 -7.33 37.85 -3.71
CA LEU A 462 -7.81 36.50 -4.05
C LEU A 462 -9.11 36.13 -3.32
N LEU A 463 -9.47 36.87 -2.28
CA LEU A 463 -10.68 36.71 -1.46
C LEU A 463 -11.81 37.67 -1.86
N ARG A 464 -11.89 38.11 -3.12
CA ARG A 464 -12.98 38.94 -3.65
C ARG A 464 -13.77 38.19 -4.73
N HIS A 465 -15.09 38.36 -4.75
CA HIS A 465 -16.00 37.69 -5.70
C HIS A 465 -15.79 38.10 -7.17
N SER A 466 -15.24 39.30 -7.43
CA SER A 466 -14.93 39.82 -8.77
C SER A 466 -13.98 41.02 -8.67
N PRO A 467 -13.22 41.35 -9.74
CA PRO A 467 -12.31 42.50 -9.74
C PRO A 467 -13.14 43.80 -9.78
N GLY A 468 -13.59 44.27 -8.62
CA GLY A 468 -14.31 45.56 -8.48
C GLY A 468 -15.32 45.67 -7.32
N GLY A 469 -15.68 44.58 -6.63
CA GLY A 469 -16.67 44.61 -5.54
C GLY A 469 -16.10 45.00 -4.17
N LEU A 470 -16.86 45.79 -3.39
CA LEU A 470 -16.54 46.24 -2.01
C LEU A 470 -16.99 45.27 -0.90
N GLN A 471 -17.71 44.18 -1.22
CA GLN A 471 -18.18 43.22 -0.20
C GLN A 471 -17.16 42.09 0.06
N PRO A 472 -16.80 41.82 1.32
CA PRO A 472 -15.98 40.66 1.68
C PRO A 472 -16.76 39.34 1.52
N LEU A 473 -16.04 38.26 1.21
CA LEU A 473 -16.60 36.90 1.18
C LEU A 473 -17.20 36.55 2.56
N PRO A 474 -18.35 35.84 2.63
CA PRO A 474 -18.83 35.26 3.88
C PRO A 474 -17.71 34.47 4.55
N THR A 475 -17.62 34.52 5.89
CA THR A 475 -16.53 33.96 6.72
C THR A 475 -16.30 32.44 6.56
N VAL A 476 -17.10 31.78 5.74
CA VAL A 476 -16.93 30.41 5.30
C VAL A 476 -16.06 30.44 4.05
N LEU A 477 -14.83 29.90 4.15
CA LEU A 477 -13.89 29.76 3.04
C LEU A 477 -14.62 29.41 1.72
N PRO A 478 -14.32 30.06 0.58
CA PRO A 478 -15.00 29.81 -0.69
C PRO A 478 -14.95 28.32 -1.11
N SER A 479 -13.95 27.57 -0.65
CA SER A 479 -13.88 26.12 -0.80
C SER A 479 -14.94 25.38 0.02
N ILE A 480 -15.20 25.79 1.26
CA ILE A 480 -16.23 25.21 2.14
C ILE A 480 -17.65 25.57 1.65
N HIS A 481 -17.84 26.73 1.00
CA HIS A 481 -19.15 27.10 0.42
C HIS A 481 -19.58 26.14 -0.71
N GLN A 482 -18.66 25.45 -1.38
CA GLN A 482 -19.00 24.42 -2.36
C GLN A 482 -19.69 23.20 -1.73
N LEU A 483 -19.52 23.00 -0.42
CA LEU A 483 -20.20 21.97 0.40
C LEU A 483 -21.47 22.50 1.07
N HIS A 484 -21.91 23.71 0.74
CA HIS A 484 -23.17 24.23 1.26
C HIS A 484 -24.36 23.53 0.58
N PRO A 485 -25.46 23.22 1.30
CA PRO A 485 -26.63 22.56 0.72
C PRO A 485 -27.27 23.33 -0.44
N ALA A 486 -27.09 24.65 -0.48
CA ALA A 486 -27.57 25.52 -1.56
C ALA A 486 -26.64 25.57 -2.80
N SER A 487 -25.45 24.96 -2.74
CA SER A 487 -24.55 24.84 -3.89
C SER A 487 -25.04 23.74 -4.84
N PRO A 488 -25.08 23.97 -6.17
CA PRO A 488 -25.57 22.98 -7.14
C PRO A 488 -24.77 21.67 -7.17
N ARG A 489 -23.51 21.68 -6.67
CA ARG A 489 -22.66 20.48 -6.51
C ARG A 489 -22.46 20.07 -5.05
N GLY A 490 -23.09 20.76 -4.10
CA GLY A 490 -22.87 20.55 -2.67
C GLY A 490 -23.35 19.19 -2.19
N SER A 491 -24.53 18.75 -2.63
CA SER A 491 -25.09 17.46 -2.22
C SER A 491 -24.20 16.26 -2.60
N SER A 492 -23.62 16.25 -3.80
CA SER A 492 -22.73 15.17 -4.24
C SER A 492 -21.38 15.19 -3.52
N LEU A 493 -20.81 16.38 -3.27
CA LEU A 493 -19.55 16.52 -2.54
C LEU A 493 -19.70 16.21 -1.04
N ILE A 494 -20.83 16.53 -0.43
CA ILE A 494 -21.17 16.14 0.94
C ILE A 494 -21.25 14.62 1.05
N VAL A 495 -21.97 13.95 0.14
CA VAL A 495 -22.06 12.48 0.11
C VAL A 495 -20.68 11.85 -0.06
N LEU A 496 -19.86 12.35 -1.00
CA LEU A 496 -18.49 11.87 -1.20
C LEU A 496 -17.60 12.10 0.04
N SER A 497 -17.77 13.23 0.74
CA SER A 497 -17.03 13.51 1.97
C SER A 497 -17.38 12.51 3.08
N HIS A 498 -18.66 12.15 3.21
CA HIS A 498 -19.10 11.11 4.15
C HIS A 498 -18.56 9.73 3.76
N THR A 499 -18.62 9.37 2.48
CA THR A 499 -18.11 8.08 1.98
C THR A 499 -16.60 7.92 2.20
N LEU A 500 -15.84 9.01 2.07
CA LEU A 500 -14.39 9.03 2.29
C LEU A 500 -14.00 9.24 3.77
N GLY A 501 -14.98 9.35 4.67
CA GLY A 501 -14.76 9.52 6.12
C GLY A 501 -14.12 10.86 6.49
N LEU A 502 -14.40 11.92 5.73
CA LEU A 502 -13.99 13.28 6.08
C LEU A 502 -14.94 13.86 7.14
N PRO A 503 -14.40 14.52 8.19
CA PRO A 503 -15.24 15.18 9.18
C PRO A 503 -16.00 16.37 8.58
N ALA A 504 -17.20 16.62 9.10
CA ALA A 504 -18.07 17.70 8.65
C ALA A 504 -17.37 19.08 8.75
N GLY A 505 -17.54 19.93 7.74
CA GLY A 505 -16.94 21.27 7.67
C GLY A 505 -15.52 21.33 7.09
N LYS A 506 -14.97 20.21 6.59
CA LYS A 506 -13.70 20.19 5.86
C LYS A 506 -13.90 20.55 4.40
N ALA A 507 -12.98 21.34 3.83
CA ALA A 507 -13.04 21.78 2.44
C ALA A 507 -12.98 20.60 1.43
N PRO A 508 -13.64 20.72 0.26
CA PRO A 508 -13.71 19.67 -0.76
C PRO A 508 -12.35 19.38 -1.43
N GLU A 509 -11.39 20.31 -1.36
CA GLU A 509 -10.01 20.10 -1.80
C GLU A 509 -9.29 18.98 -1.03
N LEU A 510 -9.80 18.59 0.13
CA LEU A 510 -9.28 17.47 0.92
C LEU A 510 -9.83 16.10 0.47
N LEU A 511 -10.81 16.06 -0.44
CA LEU A 511 -11.37 14.81 -0.96
C LEU A 511 -10.32 13.97 -1.70
N LEU A 512 -9.54 14.61 -2.58
CA LEU A 512 -8.55 13.90 -3.41
C LEU A 512 -7.33 13.43 -2.60
N PRO A 513 -6.73 14.24 -1.72
CA PRO A 513 -5.71 13.77 -0.78
C PRO A 513 -6.22 12.66 0.14
N LYS A 514 -7.47 12.74 0.63
CA LYS A 514 -8.05 11.69 1.47
C LYS A 514 -8.27 10.40 0.68
N ALA A 515 -8.81 10.47 -0.53
CA ALA A 515 -8.96 9.31 -1.41
C ALA A 515 -7.59 8.68 -1.77
N ALA A 516 -6.57 9.50 -2.01
CA ALA A 516 -5.20 9.02 -2.24
C ALA A 516 -4.62 8.32 -1.00
N SER A 517 -4.84 8.88 0.20
CA SER A 517 -4.41 8.24 1.46
C SER A 517 -5.12 6.91 1.69
N LEU A 518 -6.44 6.84 1.47
CA LEU A 518 -7.21 5.60 1.61
C LEU A 518 -6.79 4.56 0.57
N ARG A 519 -6.40 4.99 -0.64
CA ARG A 519 -5.83 4.09 -1.66
C ARG A 519 -4.46 3.57 -1.23
N GLN A 520 -3.60 4.40 -0.64
CA GLN A 520 -2.33 3.96 -0.08
C GLN A 520 -2.52 2.99 1.08
N ASP A 521 -3.45 3.28 1.99
CA ASP A 521 -3.81 2.38 3.09
C ASP A 521 -4.33 1.05 2.56
N LEU A 522 -5.16 1.07 1.51
CA LEU A 522 -5.67 -0.13 0.86
C LEU A 522 -4.53 -0.94 0.22
N LEU A 523 -3.63 -0.29 -0.53
CA LEU A 523 -2.46 -0.96 -1.11
C LEU A 523 -1.56 -1.54 -0.02
N PHE A 524 -1.30 -0.80 1.06
CA PHE A 524 -0.54 -1.27 2.21
C PHE A 524 -1.21 -2.48 2.89
N LEU A 525 -2.53 -2.45 3.06
CA LEU A 525 -3.28 -3.59 3.61
C LEU A 525 -3.30 -4.78 2.65
N GLN A 526 -3.33 -4.55 1.33
CA GLN A 526 -3.20 -5.59 0.31
C GLN A 526 -1.80 -6.20 0.32
N ASP A 527 -0.76 -5.40 0.48
CA ASP A 527 0.63 -5.84 0.61
C ASP A 527 0.86 -6.58 1.92
N GLN A 528 0.29 -6.11 3.03
CA GLN A 528 0.31 -6.85 4.29
C GLN A 528 -0.46 -8.16 4.19
N ARG A 529 -1.59 -8.18 3.47
CA ARG A 529 -2.35 -9.40 3.23
C ARG A 529 -1.59 -10.34 2.31
N SER A 530 -0.93 -9.85 1.26
CA SER A 530 -0.13 -10.66 0.35
C SER A 530 1.09 -11.22 1.07
N LEU A 531 1.78 -10.41 1.88
CA LEU A 531 2.86 -10.83 2.77
C LEU A 531 2.37 -11.84 3.79
N ARG A 532 1.28 -11.59 4.52
CA ARG A 532 0.71 -12.57 5.46
C ARG A 532 0.21 -13.84 4.77
N CYS A 533 -0.31 -13.75 3.55
CA CYS A 533 -0.69 -14.93 2.75
C CYS A 533 0.55 -15.67 2.25
N TRP A 534 1.63 -14.97 1.94
CA TRP A 534 2.93 -15.52 1.58
C TRP A 534 3.54 -16.19 2.82
N ASP A 535 3.62 -15.51 3.96
CA ASP A 535 4.03 -16.02 5.26
C ASP A 535 3.17 -17.21 5.69
N LEU A 536 1.84 -17.19 5.53
CA LEU A 536 0.97 -18.35 5.83
C LEU A 536 1.20 -19.53 4.88
N ARG A 537 1.65 -19.27 3.64
CA ARG A 537 2.04 -20.31 2.68
C ARG A 537 3.45 -20.86 2.97
N HIS A 538 4.37 -20.05 3.50
CA HIS A 538 5.74 -20.44 3.86
C HIS A 538 5.92 -20.93 5.31
N MET A 539 5.03 -20.55 6.22
CA MET A 539 4.90 -21.12 7.56
C MET A 539 4.40 -22.57 7.51
N LYS A 540 3.81 -23.01 6.39
CA LYS A 540 3.50 -24.43 6.17
C LYS A 540 4.72 -25.29 5.83
N THR A 541 5.84 -24.69 5.42
CA THR A 541 7.05 -25.40 4.97
C THR A 541 8.28 -25.13 5.84
N SER A 542 8.20 -24.22 6.81
CA SER A 542 9.36 -23.82 7.62
C SER A 542 9.04 -23.51 9.09
N LEU A 543 8.40 -24.45 9.79
CA LEU A 543 8.36 -24.43 11.25
C LEU A 543 9.39 -25.43 11.82
N PRO A 544 10.31 -25.01 12.71
CA PRO A 544 10.91 -25.94 13.66
C PRO A 544 9.77 -26.58 14.49
N PRO A 545 9.96 -27.72 15.17
CA PRO A 545 8.91 -28.33 15.98
C PRO A 545 8.41 -27.26 16.96
N GLY A 546 7.21 -26.74 16.65
CA GLY A 546 6.60 -25.67 17.43
C GLY A 546 6.29 -26.17 18.84
N PRO A 547 6.06 -25.24 19.77
CA PRO A 547 5.64 -25.60 21.11
C PRO A 547 4.45 -26.57 21.03
N SER A 548 4.48 -27.59 21.87
CA SER A 548 3.49 -28.66 21.89
C SER A 548 2.07 -28.06 21.92
N THR A 549 1.07 -28.81 21.44
CA THR A 549 -0.34 -28.36 21.48
C THR A 549 -0.77 -27.90 22.88
N GLN A 550 -0.13 -28.42 23.93
CA GLN A 550 -0.34 -28.05 25.32
C GLN A 550 0.27 -26.68 25.68
N GLU A 551 1.44 -26.34 25.16
CA GLU A 551 2.06 -25.02 25.33
C GLU A 551 1.29 -23.94 24.55
N LEU A 552 0.80 -24.24 23.34
CA LEU A 552 -0.06 -23.30 22.60
C LEU A 552 -1.40 -23.04 23.31
N LEU A 553 -1.98 -24.07 23.95
CA LEU A 553 -3.18 -23.91 24.77
C LEU A 553 -2.88 -23.09 26.04
N GLN A 554 -1.70 -23.22 26.64
CA GLN A 554 -1.29 -22.39 27.78
C GLN A 554 -1.03 -20.93 27.37
N ILE A 555 -0.36 -20.68 26.25
CA ILE A 555 -0.14 -19.33 25.71
C ILE A 555 -1.47 -18.67 25.33
N ARG A 556 -2.38 -19.44 24.73
CA ARG A 556 -3.73 -18.95 24.43
C ARG A 556 -4.51 -18.65 25.71
N ALA A 557 -4.46 -19.52 26.70
CA ALA A 557 -5.13 -19.31 27.98
C ALA A 557 -4.55 -18.11 28.74
N SER A 558 -3.23 -17.88 28.66
CA SER A 558 -2.61 -16.69 29.27
C SER A 558 -3.00 -15.41 28.54
N TRP A 559 -3.05 -15.43 27.21
CA TRP A 559 -3.53 -14.30 26.40
C TRP A 559 -5.01 -14.00 26.65
N GLU A 560 -5.86 -15.02 26.70
CA GLU A 560 -7.29 -14.85 26.99
C GLU A 560 -7.52 -14.35 28.42
N LYS A 561 -6.68 -14.75 29.38
CA LYS A 561 -6.70 -14.22 30.74
C LYS A 561 -6.26 -12.76 30.79
N GLU A 562 -5.14 -12.43 30.16
CA GLU A 562 -4.63 -11.05 30.10
C GLU A 562 -5.60 -10.11 29.39
N GLN A 563 -6.22 -10.57 28.29
CA GLN A 563 -7.27 -9.82 27.60
C GLN A 563 -8.52 -9.63 28.47
N LYS A 564 -8.97 -10.67 29.20
CA LYS A 564 -10.09 -10.54 30.13
C LYS A 564 -9.79 -9.61 31.29
N ASP A 565 -8.57 -9.62 31.82
CA ASP A 565 -8.16 -8.75 32.92
C ASP A 565 -8.04 -7.30 32.44
N ASN A 566 -7.45 -7.06 31.26
CA ASN A 566 -7.35 -5.72 30.66
C ASN A 566 -8.72 -5.13 30.28
N LEU A 567 -9.57 -5.93 29.62
CA LEU A 567 -10.94 -5.53 29.30
C LEU A 567 -11.77 -5.33 30.58
N GLY A 568 -11.58 -6.17 31.60
CA GLY A 568 -12.23 -6.05 32.89
C GLY A 568 -11.83 -4.76 33.63
N GLN A 569 -10.56 -4.37 33.59
CA GLN A 569 -10.09 -3.10 34.13
C GLN A 569 -10.61 -1.90 33.34
N ALA A 570 -10.60 -1.95 32.02
CA ALA A 570 -11.14 -0.89 31.17
C ALA A 570 -12.66 -0.71 31.37
N LEU A 571 -13.40 -1.82 31.48
CA LEU A 571 -14.83 -1.80 31.79
C LEU A 571 -15.12 -1.24 33.19
N LYS A 572 -14.32 -1.60 34.20
CA LYS A 572 -14.42 -0.99 35.54
C LYS A 572 -14.13 0.51 35.51
N GLN A 573 -13.11 0.95 34.79
CA GLN A 573 -12.81 2.38 34.64
C GLN A 573 -13.96 3.13 33.95
N LEU A 574 -14.57 2.53 32.92
CA LEU A 574 -15.76 3.06 32.26
C LEU A 574 -16.96 3.08 33.20
N GLU A 575 -17.18 2.02 33.97
CA GLU A 575 -18.26 1.95 34.96
C GLU A 575 -18.09 3.02 36.05
N ASP A 576 -16.87 3.24 36.53
CA ASP A 576 -16.55 4.28 37.52
C ASP A 576 -16.70 5.69 36.94
N LEU A 577 -16.33 5.91 35.68
CA LEU A 577 -16.56 7.16 34.97
C LEU A 577 -18.05 7.41 34.75
N LEU A 578 -18.81 6.38 34.40
CA LEU A 578 -20.27 6.45 34.24
C LEU A 578 -20.95 6.72 35.58
N LYS A 579 -20.55 6.07 36.68
CA LYS A 579 -21.05 6.37 38.02
C LYS A 579 -20.76 7.81 38.41
N LYS A 580 -19.53 8.29 38.21
CA LYS A 580 -19.16 9.70 38.46
C LYS A 580 -19.95 10.68 37.58
N ALA A 581 -20.23 10.33 36.34
CA ALA A 581 -21.05 11.14 35.45
C ALA A 581 -22.51 11.16 35.91
N LEU A 582 -23.08 10.00 36.26
CA LEU A 582 -24.44 9.87 36.78
C LEU A 582 -24.61 10.64 38.11
N GLU A 583 -23.60 10.63 38.99
CA GLU A 583 -23.59 11.44 40.22
C GLU A 583 -23.52 12.96 39.95
N ARG A 584 -23.01 13.37 38.78
CA ARG A 584 -22.98 14.78 38.35
C ARG A 584 -24.28 15.22 37.69
N ILE A 585 -25.11 14.32 37.20
CA ILE A 585 -26.37 14.67 36.52
C ILE A 585 -27.33 15.43 37.44
N PRO A 586 -27.60 15.03 38.70
CA PRO A 586 -28.46 15.80 39.60
C PRO A 586 -27.89 17.18 39.91
N LYS A 587 -26.56 17.32 39.97
CA LYS A 587 -25.88 18.60 40.17
C LYS A 587 -26.00 19.50 38.94
N LEU A 588 -25.88 18.95 37.74
CA LEU A 588 -26.09 19.67 36.48
C LEU A 588 -27.56 20.03 36.29
N GLN A 589 -28.49 19.15 36.64
CA GLN A 589 -29.92 19.44 36.66
C GLN A 589 -30.23 20.56 37.65
N GLY A 590 -29.67 20.52 38.87
CA GLY A 590 -29.76 21.62 39.83
C GLY A 590 -29.19 22.93 39.26
N VAL A 591 -28.00 22.92 38.66
CA VAL A 591 -27.41 24.12 38.03
C VAL A 591 -28.24 24.64 36.85
N VAL A 592 -28.86 23.76 36.07
CA VAL A 592 -29.73 24.12 34.95
C VAL A 592 -31.07 24.65 35.45
N GLU A 593 -31.66 24.06 36.49
CA GLU A 593 -32.85 24.57 37.17
C GLU A 593 -32.56 25.93 37.83
N ASP A 594 -31.43 26.08 38.53
CA ASP A 594 -30.94 27.34 39.10
C ASP A 594 -30.70 28.40 38.00
N TRP A 595 -30.21 27.99 36.83
CA TRP A 595 -30.04 28.87 35.67
C TRP A 595 -31.38 29.28 35.05
N TRP A 596 -32.40 28.41 35.06
CA TRP A 596 -33.74 28.72 34.55
C TRP A 596 -34.54 29.60 35.51
N GLU A 597 -34.41 29.37 36.83
CA GLU A 597 -35.05 30.18 37.87
C GLU A 597 -34.37 31.56 38.00
N GLN A 598 -33.03 31.63 37.90
CA GLN A 598 -32.26 32.87 38.03
C GLN A 598 -31.10 32.94 37.02
N PRO A 599 -31.40 33.18 35.73
CA PRO A 599 -30.37 33.26 34.69
C PRO A 599 -29.35 34.36 35.00
N GLY A 600 -28.09 33.96 35.16
CA GLY A 600 -26.96 34.87 35.34
C GLY A 600 -26.50 35.12 36.77
N GLN A 601 -27.01 34.42 37.80
CA GLN A 601 -26.45 34.54 39.16
C GLN A 601 -25.05 33.93 39.30
N ALA A 602 -24.74 32.91 38.50
CA ALA A 602 -23.42 32.30 38.41
C ALA A 602 -22.60 32.80 37.20
N ALA A 603 -23.05 33.87 36.52
CA ALA A 603 -22.19 34.55 35.57
C ALA A 603 -21.01 35.14 36.36
N LEU A 604 -19.83 34.55 36.16
CA LEU A 604 -18.58 34.95 36.79
C LEU A 604 -18.50 36.47 36.77
N SER A 605 -18.49 37.10 37.95
CA SER A 605 -18.51 38.56 38.08
C SER A 605 -17.29 39.26 37.46
N GLU A 606 -16.35 38.47 36.91
CA GLU A 606 -15.09 38.89 36.32
C GLU A 606 -15.06 38.79 34.78
N GLU A 607 -16.05 38.17 34.13
CA GLU A 607 -16.10 38.14 32.65
C GLU A 607 -16.70 39.44 32.10
N LEU A 608 -15.85 40.20 31.40
CA LEU A 608 -16.19 41.45 30.73
C LEU A 608 -16.77 41.16 29.35
N CYS A 609 -18.08 41.32 29.19
CA CYS A 609 -18.72 41.32 27.88
C CYS A 609 -18.73 42.75 27.33
N GLN A 610 -17.99 42.97 26.24
CA GLN A 610 -17.76 44.30 25.65
C GLN A 610 -17.14 45.29 26.66
N GLY A 611 -16.19 44.81 27.47
CA GLY A 611 -15.45 45.65 28.42
C GLY A 611 -16.24 46.09 29.66
N LEU A 612 -17.50 45.66 29.82
CA LEU A 612 -18.37 46.03 30.95
C LEU A 612 -18.76 44.80 31.78
N SER A 613 -18.74 44.96 33.09
CA SER A 613 -19.20 43.96 34.05
C SER A 613 -20.73 43.90 34.13
N LEU A 614 -21.29 42.77 34.58
CA LEU A 614 -22.74 42.58 34.72
C LEU A 614 -23.43 43.70 35.57
N PRO A 615 -22.86 44.21 36.67
CA PRO A 615 -23.44 45.34 37.41
C PRO A 615 -23.50 46.63 36.59
N GLN A 616 -22.47 46.89 35.76
CA GLN A 616 -22.43 48.06 34.88
C GLN A 616 -23.46 47.95 33.76
N TRP A 617 -23.64 46.75 33.18
CA TRP A 617 -24.71 46.50 32.21
C TRP A 617 -26.11 46.68 32.82
N ARG A 618 -26.34 46.21 34.05
CA ARG A 618 -27.60 46.44 34.76
C ARG A 618 -27.84 47.93 35.02
N LEU A 619 -26.82 48.68 35.41
CA LEU A 619 -26.95 50.13 35.62
C LEU A 619 -27.32 50.86 34.32
N ARG A 620 -26.65 50.50 33.21
CA ARG A 620 -26.94 51.05 31.88
C ARG A 620 -28.37 50.72 31.43
N TRP A 621 -28.82 49.51 31.69
CA TRP A 621 -30.19 49.08 31.36
C TRP A 621 -31.25 49.86 32.16
N VAL A 622 -31.03 50.05 33.47
CA VAL A 622 -31.92 50.85 34.32
C VAL A 622 -31.95 52.32 33.89
N GLN A 623 -30.81 52.88 33.49
CA GLN A 623 -30.73 54.24 32.94
C GLN A 623 -31.46 54.36 31.60
N ALA A 624 -31.27 53.39 30.70
CA ALA A 624 -31.98 53.34 29.41
C ALA A 624 -33.49 53.16 29.60
N GLN A 625 -33.91 52.35 30.58
CA GLN A 625 -35.32 52.16 30.95
C GLN A 625 -35.91 53.45 31.54
N GLY A 626 -35.16 54.18 32.37
CA GLY A 626 -35.56 55.49 32.90
C GLY A 626 -35.71 56.54 31.79
N ALA A 627 -34.79 56.58 30.84
CA ALA A 627 -34.85 57.46 29.67
C ALA A 627 -36.06 57.13 28.78
N LEU A 628 -36.35 55.85 28.56
CA LEU A 628 -37.53 55.39 27.83
C LEU A 628 -38.85 55.75 28.56
N GLN A 629 -38.89 55.65 29.89
CA GLN A 629 -40.06 56.05 30.67
C GLN A 629 -40.29 57.57 30.70
N GLN A 630 -39.24 58.37 30.56
CA GLN A 630 -39.35 59.82 30.38
C GLN A 630 -39.78 60.22 28.97
N LEU A 631 -39.47 59.41 27.96
CA LEU A 631 -39.96 59.59 26.57
C LEU A 631 -41.43 59.18 26.38
N CYS A 632 -41.98 58.37 27.29
CA CYS A 632 -43.38 57.94 27.27
C CYS A 632 -44.31 58.74 28.21
N ARG A 633 -43.82 59.82 28.83
CA ARG A 633 -44.63 60.85 29.51
C ARG A 633 -44.60 62.13 28.69
#